data_AF-A0A3B4D2Y0-F1
#
_entry.id   AF-A0A3B4D2Y0-F1
#
_cell.length_a   1.000
_cell.length_b   1.000
_cell.length_c   1.000
_cell.angle_alpha   90.00
_cell.angle_beta   90.00
_cell.angle_gamma   90.00
#
_symmetry.space_group_name_H-M   'P 1'
#
loop_
_entity.id
_entity.type
_entity.pdbx_description
1 polymer ?
#
loop_
_entity_poly.entity_id
_entity_poly.type
_entity_poly.pdbx_seq_one_letter_code
_entity_poly.pdbx_strand_id
1 'polypeptide(L)' 'MTAVDDLSDSTEVVEMEDVPSQFFVEKHSWDGLHEIIHGSRKYSGMIINKAPHDFQFVQKTPHSQQCFPKTNK' A
#
# COMPACT_ATOMS: atom_id res chain seq x y z
N MET A 1 43.70 33.66 43.87
CA MET A 1 43.03 32.84 44.91
C MET A 1 41.82 33.65 45.34
N THR A 2 40.57 33.25 45.20
CA THR A 2 39.86 31.96 45.40
C THR A 2 38.62 31.96 44.47
N ALA A 3 38.39 30.96 43.62
CA ALA A 3 37.74 29.67 43.89
C ALA A 3 36.23 29.70 43.57
N VAL A 4 35.86 28.91 42.55
CA VAL A 4 34.64 28.09 42.36
C VAL A 4 33.29 28.57 42.91
N ASP A 5 32.32 28.69 42.00
CA ASP A 5 30.91 28.21 42.03
C ASP A 5 30.17 29.03 40.93
N ASP A 6 29.49 28.49 39.93
CA ASP A 6 28.62 27.32 39.93
C ASP A 6 28.48 26.83 38.48
N LEU A 7 28.74 25.53 38.26
CA LEU A 7 28.35 24.80 37.06
C LEU A 7 26.86 24.47 37.18
N SER A 8 25.98 25.31 36.63
CA SER A 8 24.57 24.98 36.44
C SER A 8 24.05 25.88 35.31
N ASP A 9 23.68 25.40 34.14
CA ASP A 9 23.01 24.15 33.81
C ASP A 9 23.33 23.82 32.36
N SER A 10 23.94 22.65 32.16
CA SER A 10 24.06 22.00 30.87
C SER A 10 22.67 21.63 30.39
N THR A 11 21.91 22.59 29.85
CA THR A 11 20.81 22.26 28.96
C THR A 11 21.40 22.10 27.57
N GLU A 12 21.85 20.85 27.34
CA GLU A 12 21.74 20.24 26.03
C GLU A 12 20.34 20.54 25.48
N VAL A 13 20.22 21.61 24.69
CA VAL A 13 19.16 21.65 23.69
C VAL A 13 19.72 20.84 22.53
N VAL A 14 19.67 19.51 22.67
CA VAL A 14 19.57 18.68 21.48
C VAL A 14 18.23 19.09 20.87
N GLU A 15 18.26 20.06 19.96
CA GLU A 15 17.18 20.29 19.01
C GLU A 15 17.10 19.01 18.18
N MET A 16 16.47 17.98 18.75
CA MET A 16 16.01 16.82 17.99
C MET A 16 14.74 17.27 17.27
N GLU A 17 14.91 18.24 16.37
CA GLU A 17 13.95 18.59 15.35
C GLU A 17 14.00 17.46 14.31
N ASP A 18 13.56 16.26 14.69
CA ASP A 18 13.05 15.30 13.71
C ASP A 18 11.67 15.82 13.27
N VAL A 19 11.67 17.04 12.71
CA VAL A 19 10.53 17.56 11.97
C VAL A 19 10.43 16.66 10.75
N PRO A 20 9.32 15.94 10.56
CA PRO A 20 9.17 15.09 9.39
C PRO A 20 9.28 15.99 8.15
N SER A 21 10.40 15.87 7.44
CA SER A 21 10.61 16.66 6.23
C SER A 21 9.48 16.35 5.23
N GLN A 22 8.84 17.38 4.71
CA GLN A 22 7.74 17.20 3.78
C GLN A 22 8.26 16.52 2.50
N PHE A 23 7.71 15.35 2.18
CA PHE A 23 8.03 14.67 0.93
C PHE A 23 7.23 15.27 -0.23
N PHE A 24 7.93 15.67 -1.29
CA PHE A 24 7.32 16.09 -2.55
C PHE A 24 7.53 14.99 -3.59
N VAL A 25 6.44 14.59 -4.26
CA VAL A 25 6.49 13.59 -5.32
C VAL A 25 7.19 14.14 -6.57
N GLU A 26 7.75 13.24 -7.36
CA GLU A 26 8.33 13.58 -8.67
C GLU A 26 7.24 14.15 -9.60
N LYS A 27 7.52 15.29 -10.22
CA LYS A 27 6.62 15.91 -11.20
C LYS A 27 6.96 15.38 -12.59
N HIS A 28 6.02 14.67 -13.20
CA HIS A 28 6.15 14.17 -14.57
C HIS A 28 5.37 15.04 -15.56
N SER A 29 5.76 14.97 -16.84
CA SER A 29 4.97 15.52 -17.95
C SER A 29 3.67 14.71 -18.14
N TRP A 30 2.75 15.25 -18.94
CA TRP A 30 1.53 14.53 -19.32
C TRP A 30 1.84 13.17 -19.97
N ASP A 31 2.75 13.15 -20.94
CA ASP A 31 3.17 11.93 -21.62
C ASP A 31 3.87 10.95 -20.66
N GLY A 32 4.70 11.46 -19.74
CA GLY A 32 5.36 10.64 -18.72
C GLY A 32 4.38 9.95 -17.77
N LEU A 33 3.33 10.65 -17.32
CA LEU A 33 2.26 10.04 -16.52
C LEU A 33 1.51 8.96 -17.32
N HIS A 34 1.26 9.22 -18.61
CA HIS A 34 0.63 8.25 -19.50
C HIS A 34 1.46 6.97 -19.62
N GLU A 35 2.78 7.08 -19.78
CA GLU A 35 3.70 5.94 -19.84
C GLU A 35 3.73 5.16 -18.52
N ILE A 36 3.78 5.85 -17.38
CA ILE A 36 3.79 5.23 -16.04
C ILE A 36 2.49 4.43 -15.81
N ILE A 37 1.33 5.04 -16.08
CA ILE A 37 0.02 4.38 -15.90
C ILE A 37 -0.13 3.21 -16.87
N HIS A 38 0.27 3.39 -18.13
CA HIS A 38 0.20 2.32 -19.12
C HIS A 38 1.15 1.16 -18.74
N GLY A 39 2.37 1.49 -18.32
CA GLY A 39 3.39 0.54 -17.83
C GLY A 39 2.91 -0.29 -16.65
N SER A 40 2.30 0.33 -15.63
CA SER A 40 1.83 -0.38 -14.43
C SER A 40 0.74 -1.40 -14.73
N ARG A 41 -0.02 -1.19 -15.81
CA ARG A 41 -1.12 -2.05 -16.25
C ARG A 41 -0.71 -3.12 -17.25
N LYS A 42 0.53 -3.16 -17.74
CA LYS A 42 0.98 -4.12 -18.77
C LYS A 42 0.79 -5.59 -18.37
N TYR A 43 0.78 -5.90 -17.06
CA TYR A 43 0.54 -7.25 -16.53
C TYR A 43 -0.85 -7.43 -15.90
N SER A 44 -1.73 -6.43 -16.03
CA SER A 44 -3.04 -6.41 -15.37
C SER A 44 -4.10 -7.33 -15.99
N GLY A 45 -3.81 -8.03 -17.09
CA GLY A 45 -4.74 -8.97 -17.72
C GLY A 45 -5.22 -10.07 -16.78
N MET A 46 -4.47 -10.37 -15.71
CA MET A 46 -4.90 -11.28 -14.64
C MET A 46 -5.88 -10.66 -13.64
N ILE A 47 -5.84 -9.32 -13.47
CA ILE A 47 -6.58 -8.54 -12.44
C ILE A 47 -8.02 -8.23 -12.88
N ILE A 48 -8.31 -8.25 -14.18
CA ILE A 48 -9.64 -7.89 -14.73
C ILE A 48 -10.61 -9.08 -14.76
N ASN A 49 -10.14 -10.30 -14.46
CA ASN A 49 -11.00 -11.46 -14.40
C ASN A 49 -11.82 -11.41 -13.11
N LYS A 50 -13.14 -11.31 -13.23
CA LYS A 50 -14.01 -11.48 -12.07
C LYS A 50 -13.79 -12.89 -11.50
N ALA A 51 -13.58 -12.98 -10.19
CA ALA A 51 -13.54 -14.25 -9.50
C ALA A 51 -14.85 -15.02 -9.73
N PRO A 52 -14.84 -16.36 -9.79
CA PRO A 52 -16.06 -17.14 -9.95
C PRO A 52 -17.08 -16.76 -8.86
N HIS A 53 -18.30 -16.44 -9.29
CA HIS A 53 -19.42 -16.01 -8.44
C HIS A 53 -20.71 -16.72 -8.90
N ASP A 54 -21.77 -16.60 -8.10
CA ASP A 54 -23.08 -17.19 -8.37
C ASP A 54 -23.05 -18.71 -8.55
N PHE A 55 -22.68 -19.43 -7.49
CA PHE A 55 -22.57 -20.88 -7.56
C PHE A 55 -23.92 -21.61 -7.37
N GLN A 56 -24.03 -22.77 -8.00
CA GLN A 56 -25.05 -23.78 -7.74
C GLN A 56 -24.39 -25.05 -7.23
N PHE A 57 -25.06 -25.71 -6.30
CA PHE A 57 -24.61 -26.97 -5.72
C PHE A 57 -25.56 -28.10 -6.10
N VAL A 58 -25.01 -29.21 -6.58
CA VAL A 58 -25.77 -30.43 -6.91
C VAL A 58 -25.26 -31.56 -6.03
N GLN A 59 -26.15 -32.18 -5.25
CA GLN A 59 -25.80 -33.33 -4.42
C GLN A 59 -25.39 -34.52 -5.31
N LYS A 60 -24.22 -35.11 -5.05
CA LYS A 60 -23.74 -36.31 -5.75
C LYS A 60 -23.82 -37.56 -4.89
N THR A 61 -23.48 -37.43 -3.61
CA THR A 61 -23.62 -38.48 -2.59
C THR A 61 -24.07 -37.83 -1.28
N PRO A 62 -24.54 -38.55 -0.24
CA PRO A 62 -25.04 -37.94 1.00
C PRO A 62 -24.06 -36.98 1.71
N HIS A 63 -22.76 -37.11 1.43
CA HIS A 63 -21.70 -36.32 2.04
C HIS A 63 -20.93 -35.45 1.05
N SER A 64 -21.36 -35.34 -0.22
CA SER A 64 -20.69 -34.48 -1.20
C SER A 64 -21.65 -33.72 -2.11
N GLN A 65 -21.23 -32.51 -2.45
CA GLN A 65 -21.90 -31.63 -3.40
C GLN A 65 -20.88 -31.15 -4.44
N GLN A 66 -21.32 -31.11 -5.70
CA GLN A 66 -20.54 -30.54 -6.78
C GLN A 66 -20.99 -29.10 -7.02
N CYS A 67 -20.03 -28.18 -7.01
CA CYS A 67 -20.24 -26.75 -7.22
C CYS A 67 -20.01 -26.38 -8.69
N PHE A 68 -20.92 -25.59 -9.26
CA PHE A 68 -20.83 -25.07 -10.62
C PHE A 68 -21.09 -23.56 -10.65
N PRO A 69 -20.32 -22.77 -11.42
CA PRO A 69 -20.68 -21.37 -11.67
C PRO A 69 -21.94 -21.30 -12.53
N LYS A 70 -22.91 -20.45 -12.17
CA LYS A 70 -24.02 -20.14 -13.06
C LYS A 70 -23.48 -19.39 -14.27
N THR A 71 -23.54 -19.99 -15.45
CA THR A 71 -23.29 -19.25 -16.67
C THR A 71 -24.52 -18.40 -16.97
N ASN A 72 -24.34 -17.08 -17.11
CA ASN A 72 -25.37 -16.22 -17.69
C ASN A 72 -25.51 -16.63 -19.17
N LYS A 73 -26.71 -17.04 -19.58
CA LYS A 73 -27.04 -17.35 -20.98
C LYS A 73 -26.98 -16.10 -21.85
#